data_AF-A0A2E1ACN6-F1
#
_entry.id   AF-A0A2E1ACN6-F1
#
_cell.length_a   1.000
_cell.length_b   1.000
_cell.length_c   1.000
_cell.angle_alpha   90.00
_cell.angle_beta   90.00
_cell.angle_gamma   90.00
#
_symmetry.space_group_name_H-M   'P 1'
#
loop_
_entity.id
_entity.type
_entity.pdbx_description
1 polymer ?
#
loop_
_entity_poly.entity_id
_entity_poly.type
_entity_poly.pdbx_seq_one_letter_code
_entity_poly.pdbx_strand_id
1 'polypeptide(L)'
;METQPFTEKELLTHLKMALAINADAEVMHLLTELACMYISQGLTQEGADVLAFVLRQPELAADTHQQATDVYDDLASYICPRVLLDAQEFASKAHLTDIVDYVFAGVEV
;
A
#
# COMPACT_ATOMS: atom_id res chain seq x y z
N MET A 1 13.57 -12.01 16.40
CA MET A 1 12.86 -12.88 15.44
C MET A 1 13.00 -12.20 14.10
N GLU A 2 13.86 -12.72 13.24
CA GLU A 2 13.94 -12.24 11.86
C GLU A 2 12.68 -12.75 11.15
N THR A 3 11.69 -11.87 10.97
CA THR A 3 10.54 -12.14 10.13
C THR A 3 11.05 -12.22 8.70
N GLN A 4 11.07 -13.42 8.15
CA GLN A 4 11.38 -13.64 6.74
C GLN A 4 10.42 -12.76 5.92
N PRO A 5 10.92 -11.91 5.00
CA PRO A 5 10.05 -11.01 4.25
C PRO A 5 9.07 -11.86 3.43
N PHE A 6 7.77 -11.56 3.55
CA PHE A 6 6.76 -12.21 2.74
C PHE A 6 7.07 -11.98 1.26
N THR A 7 6.88 -12.99 0.44
CA THR A 7 6.85 -12.84 -1.01
C THR A 7 5.59 -12.07 -1.42
N GLU A 8 5.62 -11.43 -2.60
CA GLU A 8 4.45 -10.73 -3.14
C GLU A 8 3.20 -11.62 -3.17
N LYS A 9 3.38 -12.87 -3.62
CA LYS A 9 2.31 -13.86 -3.68
C LYS A 9 1.71 -14.17 -2.30
N GLU A 10 2.52 -14.20 -1.26
CA GLU A 10 2.05 -14.42 0.12
C GLU A 10 1.28 -13.20 0.62
N LEU A 11 1.78 -11.98 0.42
CA LEU A 11 1.07 -10.75 0.77
C LEU A 11 -0.30 -10.67 0.08
N LEU A 12 -0.34 -10.95 -1.22
CA LEU A 12 -1.58 -10.97 -2.00
C LEU A 12 -2.54 -12.06 -1.54
N THR A 13 -2.03 -13.23 -1.13
CA THR A 13 -2.87 -14.30 -0.57
C THR A 13 -3.47 -13.87 0.77
N HIS A 14 -2.68 -13.28 1.65
CA HIS A 14 -3.16 -12.74 2.93
C HIS A 14 -4.16 -11.60 2.71
N LEU A 15 -3.93 -10.74 1.72
CA LEU A 15 -4.84 -9.65 1.39
C LEU A 15 -6.22 -10.20 0.97
N LYS A 16 -6.26 -11.24 0.12
CA LYS A 16 -7.51 -11.91 -0.24
C LYS A 16 -8.25 -12.47 0.98
N MET A 17 -7.51 -13.07 1.92
CA MET A 17 -8.09 -13.61 3.14
C MET A 17 -8.64 -12.51 4.05
N ALA A 18 -7.87 -11.45 4.27
CA ALA A 18 -8.27 -10.31 5.09
C ALA A 18 -9.53 -9.62 4.53
N LEU A 19 -9.58 -9.41 3.22
CA LEU A 19 -10.77 -8.91 2.53
C LEU A 19 -11.98 -9.83 2.71
N ALA A 20 -11.80 -11.15 2.58
CA ALA A 20 -12.89 -12.12 2.71
C ALA A 20 -13.53 -12.14 4.11
N ILE A 21 -12.76 -11.78 5.15
CA ILE A 21 -13.25 -11.71 6.53
C ILE A 21 -13.55 -10.28 7.00
N ASN A 22 -13.45 -9.27 6.13
CA ASN A 22 -13.61 -7.84 6.45
C ASN A 22 -12.70 -7.37 7.59
N ALA A 23 -11.43 -7.82 7.59
CA ALA A 23 -10.42 -7.37 8.55
C ALA A 23 -9.75 -6.07 8.05
N ASP A 24 -10.47 -4.95 8.11
CA ASP A 24 -10.05 -3.68 7.49
C ASP A 24 -8.67 -3.19 7.96
N ALA A 25 -8.35 -3.33 9.26
CA ALA A 25 -7.04 -2.97 9.79
C ALA A 25 -5.90 -3.81 9.19
N GLU A 26 -6.14 -5.12 9.02
CA GLU A 26 -5.18 -6.04 8.39
C GLU A 26 -5.02 -5.73 6.89
N VAL A 27 -6.13 -5.38 6.21
CA VAL A 27 -6.09 -4.95 4.81
C VAL A 27 -5.18 -3.73 4.65
N MET A 28 -5.32 -2.71 5.49
CA MET A 28 -4.47 -1.52 5.40
C MET A 28 -3.00 -1.82 5.71
N HIS A 29 -2.73 -2.70 6.69
CA HIS A 29 -1.37 -3.13 6.97
C HIS A 29 -0.74 -3.85 5.77
N LEU A 30 -1.45 -4.80 5.17
CA LEU A 30 -0.97 -5.55 4.00
C LEU A 30 -0.78 -4.65 2.77
N LEU A 31 -1.62 -3.64 2.58
CA LEU A 31 -1.43 -2.64 1.52
C LEU A 31 -0.16 -1.80 1.76
N THR A 32 0.14 -1.42 3.00
CA THR A 32 1.41 -0.75 3.35
C THR A 32 2.62 -1.64 3.03
N GLU A 33 2.57 -2.92 3.39
CA GLU A 33 3.64 -3.89 3.08
C GLU A 33 3.83 -4.07 1.57
N LEU A 34 2.74 -4.14 0.79
CA LEU A 34 2.81 -4.19 -0.67
C LEU A 34 3.44 -2.92 -1.25
N ALA A 35 3.08 -1.74 -0.72
CA ALA A 35 3.67 -0.50 -1.16
C ALA A 35 5.18 -0.43 -0.89
N CYS A 36 5.62 -0.88 0.30
CA CYS A 36 7.04 -1.03 0.62
C CYS A 36 7.75 -1.92 -0.40
N MET A 37 7.12 -3.04 -0.78
CA MET A 37 7.65 -3.95 -1.77
C MET A 37 7.78 -3.29 -3.15
N TYR A 38 6.74 -2.61 -3.64
CA TYR A 38 6.79 -1.87 -4.90
C TYR A 38 7.90 -0.83 -4.93
N ILE A 39 8.04 -0.03 -3.86
CA ILE A 39 9.11 0.95 -3.74
C ILE A 39 10.49 0.28 -3.79
N SER A 40 10.66 -0.85 -3.09
CA SER A 40 11.93 -1.60 -3.10
C SER A 40 12.31 -2.15 -4.48
N GLN A 41 11.31 -2.37 -5.35
CA GLN A 41 11.49 -2.82 -6.74
C GLN A 41 11.62 -1.64 -7.74
N GLY A 42 11.55 -0.39 -7.27
CA GLY A 42 11.60 0.80 -8.12
C GLY A 42 10.26 1.23 -8.71
N LEU A 43 9.16 0.57 -8.34
CA LEU A 43 7.78 0.90 -8.70
C LEU A 43 7.25 2.00 -7.76
N THR A 44 7.85 3.19 -7.86
CA THR A 44 7.62 4.28 -6.91
C THR A 44 6.28 4.98 -7.09
N GLN A 45 5.70 4.98 -8.28
CA GLN A 45 4.34 5.50 -8.51
C GLN A 45 3.31 4.57 -7.87
N GLU A 46 3.44 3.26 -8.12
CA GLU A 46 2.56 2.23 -7.57
C GLU A 46 2.58 2.24 -6.04
N GLY A 47 3.77 2.31 -5.46
CA GLY A 47 3.93 2.44 -4.01
C GLY A 47 3.32 3.73 -3.46
N ALA A 48 3.52 4.87 -4.13
CA ALA A 48 2.95 6.15 -3.71
C ALA A 48 1.41 6.13 -3.76
N ASP A 49 0.83 5.58 -4.82
CA ASP A 49 -0.62 5.47 -5.01
C ASP A 49 -1.28 4.67 -3.88
N VAL A 50 -0.68 3.54 -3.51
CA VAL A 50 -1.17 2.68 -2.42
C VAL A 50 -1.00 3.36 -1.06
N LEU A 51 0.16 3.96 -0.77
CA LEU A 51 0.39 4.66 0.51
C LEU A 51 -0.53 5.86 0.68
N ALA A 52 -0.75 6.64 -0.38
CA ALA A 52 -1.66 7.78 -0.34
C ALA A 52 -3.10 7.34 -0.03
N PHE A 53 -3.53 6.19 -0.55
CA PHE A 53 -4.83 5.62 -0.21
C PHE A 53 -4.92 5.17 1.25
N VAL A 54 -3.88 4.48 1.77
CA VAL A 54 -3.83 4.01 3.15
C VAL A 54 -3.87 5.19 4.12
N LEU A 55 -3.04 6.21 3.92
CA LEU A 55 -2.95 7.38 4.79
C LEU A 55 -4.21 8.25 4.80
N ARG A 56 -5.10 8.10 3.81
CA ARG A 56 -6.40 8.80 3.78
C ARG A 56 -7.44 8.14 4.69
N GLN A 57 -7.25 6.89 5.11
CA GLN A 57 -8.30 6.18 5.85
C GLN A 57 -8.54 6.82 7.23
N PRO A 58 -9.81 7.07 7.61
CA PRO A 58 -10.12 7.78 8.86
C PRO A 58 -9.79 6.96 10.12
N GLU A 59 -9.82 5.64 10.02
CA GLU A 59 -9.64 4.70 11.14
C GLU A 59 -8.46 3.77 10.86
N LEU A 60 -7.26 4.34 10.74
CA LEU A 60 -6.04 3.57 10.55
C LEU A 60 -5.44 3.18 11.91
N ALA A 61 -5.03 1.91 12.05
CA ALA A 61 -4.32 1.46 13.25
C ALA A 61 -3.03 2.26 13.44
N ALA A 62 -2.70 2.62 14.69
CA ALA A 62 -1.60 3.54 14.97
C ALA A 62 -0.25 3.06 14.41
N ASP A 63 0.05 1.77 14.54
CA ASP A 63 1.28 1.17 14.03
C ASP A 63 1.33 1.23 12.51
N THR A 64 0.22 0.91 11.82
CA THR A 64 0.10 1.02 10.36
C THR A 64 0.21 2.46 9.88
N HIS A 65 -0.40 3.41 10.59
CA HIS A 65 -0.32 4.83 10.27
C HIS A 65 1.13 5.33 10.39
N GLN A 66 1.81 4.99 11.49
CA GLN A 66 3.21 5.36 11.69
C GLN A 66 4.09 4.80 10.59
N GLN A 67 3.98 3.50 10.30
CA GLN A 67 4.75 2.85 9.25
C GLN A 67 4.48 3.46 7.87
N ALA A 68 3.22 3.66 7.50
CA ALA A 68 2.86 4.25 6.20
C ALA A 68 3.38 5.68 6.08
N THR A 69 3.35 6.46 7.17
CA THR A 69 3.88 7.83 7.19
C THR A 69 5.40 7.82 7.01
N ASP A 70 6.11 6.98 7.76
CA ASP A 70 7.58 6.88 7.68
C ASP A 70 8.02 6.51 6.25
N VAL A 71 7.36 5.51 5.64
CA VAL A 71 7.67 5.09 4.27
C VAL A 71 7.33 6.17 3.25
N TYR A 72 6.22 6.88 3.43
CA TYR A 72 5.81 7.95 2.53
C TYR A 72 6.74 9.17 2.62
N ASP A 73 7.17 9.56 3.83
CA ASP A 73 8.11 10.65 4.05
C ASP A 73 9.51 10.31 3.51
N ASP A 74 9.96 9.07 3.71
CA ASP A 74 11.19 8.57 3.12
C ASP A 74 11.12 8.62 1.59
N LEU A 75 10.04 8.11 1.00
CA LEU A 75 9.81 8.16 -0.45
C LEU A 75 9.83 9.60 -0.96
N ALA A 76 9.16 10.51 -0.27
CA ALA A 76 9.07 11.92 -0.63
C ALA A 76 10.43 12.63 -0.64
N SER A 77 11.42 12.11 0.08
CA SER A 77 12.76 12.70 0.12
C SER A 77 13.56 12.54 -1.18
N TYR A 78 13.20 11.59 -2.04
CA TYR A 78 13.98 11.27 -3.25
C TYR A 78 13.19 11.13 -4.55
N ILE A 79 11.86 11.03 -4.53
CA ILE A 79 11.06 10.98 -5.76
C ILE A 79 10.66 12.39 -6.24
N CYS A 80 10.22 12.46 -7.50
CA CYS A 80 9.66 13.69 -8.05
C CYS A 80 8.37 14.07 -7.27
N PRO A 81 8.23 15.32 -6.76
CA PRO A 81 7.02 15.74 -6.05
C PRO A 81 5.73 15.59 -6.85
N ARG A 82 5.82 15.57 -8.18
CA ARG A 82 4.67 15.32 -9.06
C ARG A 82 4.07 13.93 -8.85
N VAL A 83 4.88 12.91 -8.60
CA VAL A 83 4.42 11.54 -8.32
C VAL A 83 3.54 11.51 -7.09
N LEU A 84 3.93 12.22 -6.02
CA LEU A 84 3.14 12.32 -4.79
C LEU A 84 1.82 13.06 -5.00
N LEU A 85 1.82 14.14 -5.79
CA LEU A 85 0.60 14.87 -6.12
C LEU A 85 -0.37 14.01 -6.94
N ASP A 86 0.14 13.25 -7.89
CA ASP A 86 -0.65 12.34 -8.71
C ASP A 86 -1.23 11.21 -7.85
N ALA A 87 -0.44 10.66 -6.91
CA ALA A 87 -0.89 9.66 -5.94
C ALA A 87 -1.99 10.17 -5.01
N GLN A 88 -1.86 11.40 -4.50
CA GLN A 88 -2.91 12.03 -3.69
C GLN A 88 -4.20 12.26 -4.49
N GLU A 89 -4.08 12.68 -5.75
CA GLU A 89 -5.22 12.85 -6.64
C GLU A 89 -5.91 11.50 -6.91
N PHE A 90 -5.14 10.46 -7.20
CA PHE A 90 -5.63 9.10 -7.38
C PHE A 90 -6.35 8.60 -6.12
N ALA A 91 -5.69 8.66 -4.96
CA ALA A 91 -6.23 8.25 -3.69
C ALA A 91 -7.53 8.99 -3.32
N SER A 92 -7.65 10.27 -3.67
CA SER A 92 -8.87 11.07 -3.41
C SER A 92 -10.11 10.52 -4.11
N LYS A 93 -9.94 9.83 -5.24
CA LYS A 93 -11.01 9.28 -6.08
C LYS A 93 -11.16 7.76 -5.93
N ALA A 94 -10.12 7.08 -5.47
CA ALA A 94 -10.10 5.63 -5.34
C ALA A 94 -10.98 5.13 -4.19
N HIS A 95 -11.66 4.01 -4.43
CA HIS A 95 -12.28 3.15 -3.43
C HIS A 95 -11.38 1.94 -3.15
N LEU A 96 -11.65 1.22 -2.05
CA LEU A 96 -10.88 0.02 -1.70
C LEU A 96 -10.85 -1.00 -2.84
N THR A 97 -11.97 -1.19 -3.53
CA THR A 97 -12.06 -2.09 -4.69
C THR A 97 -11.12 -1.70 -5.81
N ASP A 98 -10.95 -0.39 -6.08
CA ASP A 98 -10.06 0.08 -7.14
C ASP A 98 -8.60 -0.22 -6.81
N ILE A 99 -8.21 -0.04 -5.54
CA ILE A 99 -6.87 -0.37 -5.05
C ILE A 99 -6.63 -1.88 -5.09
N VAL A 100 -7.62 -2.65 -4.68
CA VAL A 100 -7.56 -4.11 -4.67
C VAL A 100 -7.40 -4.65 -6.10
N ASP A 101 -8.19 -4.14 -7.04
CA ASP A 101 -8.08 -4.51 -8.45
C ASP A 101 -6.73 -4.09 -9.02
N TYR A 102 -6.24 -2.90 -8.66
CA TYR A 102 -4.93 -2.39 -9.05
C TYR A 102 -3.78 -3.31 -8.61
N VAL A 103 -3.73 -3.68 -7.33
CA VAL A 103 -2.65 -4.56 -6.81
C VAL A 103 -2.76 -6.00 -7.32
N PHE A 104 -3.96 -6.49 -7.64
CA PHE A 104 -4.13 -7.82 -8.23
C PHE A 104 -3.89 -7.84 -9.75
N ALA A 105 -4.11 -6.72 -10.46
CA ALA A 105 -3.87 -6.63 -11.90
C ALA A 105 -2.36 -6.64 -12.25
N GLY A 106 -1.49 -6.23 -11.32
CA GLY A 106 -0.04 -6.38 -11.46
C GLY A 106 0.45 -7.83 -11.54
N VAL A 107 -0.41 -8.80 -11.24
CA VAL A 107 -0.11 -10.23 -11.35
C VAL A 107 -0.59 -10.76 -12.70
N GLU A 108 0.29 -10.79 -13.71
CA GLU A 108 0.09 -11.70 -14.82
C GLU A 108 0.16 -13.14 -14.27
N VAL A 109 -0.95 -13.87 -14.36
CA VAL A 109 -1.04 -15.32 -14.07
C VAL A 109 -0.55 -16.12 -15.27
#